data_AF-X1UGN0-F1
#
_entry.id   AF-X1UGN0-F1
#
_cell.length_a   1.000
_cell.length_b   1.000
_cell.length_c   1.000
_cell.angle_alpha   90.00
_cell.angle_beta   90.00
_cell.angle_gamma   90.00
#
_symmetry.space_group_name_H-M   'P 1'
#
loop_
_entity.id
_entity.type
_entity.pdbx_description
1 polymer ?
#
loop_
_entity_poly.entity_id
_entity_poly.type
_entity_poly.pdbx_seq_one_letter_code
_entity_poly.pdbx_strand_id
1 'polypeptide(L)'
;MGSLPTTSPNFVEANSGMKNGDMRTSFHRQDSEATLHLRTEQTNRRFWDEDENNWEIRLTRNIPLTIDVKSAVGNLDLDLSELKVTELQMEIDAGNYIVNMPSSAGTTRAYINADIANIEVTIPEGVAAKLKVDTDLSAFEVDESRFPKKGDYYISPDFESAENRVELEIDCDIGRV
;
A
#
# COMPACT_ATOMS: atom_id res chain seq x y z
N MET A 1 -4.24 -6.78 3.59
CA MET A 1 -4.42 -5.78 4.67
C MET A 1 -5.73 -5.06 4.41
N GLY A 2 -6.50 -4.75 5.45
CA GLY A 2 -7.80 -4.10 5.28
C GLY A 2 -8.24 -3.32 6.51
N SER A 3 -9.52 -3.03 6.58
CA SER A 3 -10.11 -2.24 7.65
C SER A 3 -10.75 -3.11 8.74
N LEU A 4 -10.69 -2.65 9.98
CA LEU A 4 -11.46 -3.23 11.10
C LEU A 4 -12.94 -2.85 10.99
N PRO A 5 -13.86 -3.66 11.53
CA PRO A 5 -15.25 -3.24 11.72
C PRO A 5 -15.34 -1.92 12.50
N THR A 6 -16.29 -1.06 12.18
CA THR A 6 -16.49 0.24 12.86
C THR A 6 -16.78 0.12 14.36
N THR A 7 -17.24 -1.05 14.80
CA THR A 7 -17.49 -1.39 16.20
C THR A 7 -16.27 -1.92 16.94
N SER A 8 -15.15 -2.19 16.25
CA SER A 8 -13.95 -2.72 16.89
C SER A 8 -13.34 -1.68 17.83
N PRO A 9 -13.02 -2.06 19.09
CA PRO A 9 -12.29 -1.18 20.00
C PRO A 9 -10.78 -1.15 19.70
N ASN A 10 -10.30 -2.01 18.78
CA ASN A 10 -8.88 -2.18 18.50
C ASN A 10 -8.38 -1.14 17.49
N PHE A 11 -7.11 -0.74 17.62
CA PHE A 11 -6.41 0.04 16.58
C PHE A 11 -5.93 -0.85 15.43
N VAL A 12 -5.53 -2.07 15.76
CA VAL A 12 -4.98 -3.05 14.83
C VAL A 12 -5.35 -4.46 15.30
N GLU A 13 -5.62 -5.35 14.36
CA GLU A 13 -5.63 -6.79 14.55
C GLU A 13 -4.70 -7.40 13.50
N ALA A 14 -3.84 -8.35 13.91
CA ALA A 14 -2.91 -9.02 13.02
C ALA A 14 -2.95 -10.52 13.27
N ASN A 15 -3.23 -11.30 12.22
CA ASN A 15 -3.14 -12.74 12.22
C ASN A 15 -1.99 -13.16 11.31
N SER A 16 -1.15 -14.08 11.78
CA SER A 16 -0.04 -14.62 10.98
C SER A 16 -0.14 -16.13 10.91
N GLY A 17 -0.09 -16.68 9.69
CA GLY A 17 0.19 -18.09 9.44
C GLY A 17 1.64 -18.20 8.98
N MET A 18 2.50 -18.85 9.77
CA MET A 18 3.92 -19.01 9.45
C MET A 18 4.35 -20.45 9.76
N LYS A 19 5.02 -21.11 8.80
CA LYS A 19 5.58 -22.46 9.00
C LYS A 19 6.91 -22.44 9.76
N ASN A 20 7.79 -21.48 9.46
CA ASN A 20 9.19 -21.46 9.93
C ASN A 20 9.65 -20.04 10.34
N GLY A 21 8.85 -19.37 11.17
CA GLY A 21 9.19 -18.05 11.70
C GLY A 21 8.12 -17.50 12.63
N ASP A 22 8.44 -16.40 13.28
CA ASP A 22 7.52 -15.66 14.14
C ASP A 22 7.36 -14.23 13.62
N MET A 23 6.14 -13.69 13.80
CA MET A 23 5.90 -12.26 13.65
C MET A 23 6.33 -11.56 14.93
N ARG A 24 7.41 -10.77 14.84
CA ARG A 24 7.77 -9.84 15.90
C ARG A 24 6.94 -8.57 15.79
N THR A 25 6.44 -8.14 16.94
CA THR A 25 5.64 -6.93 17.06
C THR A 25 6.29 -6.01 18.08
N SER A 26 6.40 -4.72 17.75
CA SER A 26 6.73 -3.69 18.71
C SER A 26 5.75 -2.53 18.55
N PHE A 27 5.28 -2.02 19.68
CA PHE A 27 4.34 -0.91 19.72
C PHE A 27 4.89 0.16 20.65
N HIS A 28 4.99 1.37 20.13
CA HIS A 28 5.38 2.55 20.90
C HIS A 28 4.31 3.62 20.74
N ARG A 29 3.94 4.27 21.85
CA ARG A 29 3.01 5.41 21.82
C ARG A 29 3.64 6.56 22.58
N GLN A 30 3.67 7.72 21.95
CA GLN A 30 4.09 8.98 22.54
C GLN A 30 3.02 10.03 22.22
N ASP A 31 2.41 10.61 23.27
CA ASP A 31 1.37 11.61 23.14
C ASP A 31 0.18 11.16 22.24
N SER A 32 0.02 11.84 21.10
CA SER A 32 -1.00 11.59 20.08
C SER A 32 -0.55 10.64 18.97
N GLU A 33 0.72 10.24 18.96
CA GLU A 33 1.29 9.38 17.92
C GLU A 33 1.55 7.97 18.46
N ALA A 34 1.32 6.98 17.60
CA ALA A 34 1.59 5.59 17.89
C ALA A 34 2.26 4.94 16.68
N THR A 35 3.30 4.16 16.93
CA THR A 35 4.05 3.44 15.91
C THR A 35 3.96 1.95 16.21
N LEU A 36 3.48 1.18 15.23
CA LEU A 36 3.48 -0.26 15.24
C LEU A 36 4.49 -0.76 14.21
N HIS A 37 5.46 -1.55 14.64
CA HIS A 37 6.34 -2.28 13.73
C HIS A 37 6.00 -3.76 13.78
N LEU A 38 5.74 -4.32 12.59
CA LEU A 38 5.54 -5.74 12.38
C LEU A 38 6.70 -6.25 11.52
N ARG A 39 7.38 -7.29 11.96
CA ARG A 39 8.52 -7.86 11.24
C ARG A 39 8.48 -9.39 11.27
N THR A 40 8.73 -10.01 10.12
CA THR A 40 9.03 -11.44 10.08
C THR A 40 10.47 -11.64 10.55
N GLU A 41 10.66 -12.45 11.58
CA GLU A 41 11.97 -13.02 11.88
C GLU A 41 11.98 -14.50 11.51
N GLN A 42 12.85 -14.83 10.57
CA GLN A 42 13.11 -16.22 10.18
C GLN A 42 14.09 -16.84 11.17
N THR A 43 13.67 -17.92 11.82
CA THR A 43 14.57 -18.76 12.61
C THR A 43 14.83 -20.07 11.88
N ASN A 44 16.11 -20.38 11.66
CA ASN A 44 16.60 -21.73 11.35
C ASN A 44 16.09 -22.34 10.01
N ARG A 45 16.44 -21.72 8.88
CA ARG A 45 16.06 -22.21 7.54
C ARG A 45 16.98 -23.27 6.96
N ARG A 46 16.39 -24.24 6.26
CA ARG A 46 17.05 -25.05 5.24
C ARG A 46 16.57 -24.61 3.84
N PHE A 47 17.37 -24.85 2.81
CA PHE A 47 17.12 -24.34 1.45
C PHE A 47 15.92 -24.97 0.73
N TRP A 48 15.29 -25.99 1.33
CA TRP A 48 14.13 -26.71 0.79
C TRP A 48 12.85 -26.44 1.57
N ASP A 49 12.88 -25.54 2.55
CA ASP A 49 11.68 -25.17 3.29
C ASP A 49 10.80 -24.27 2.41
N GLU A 50 9.58 -24.71 2.14
CA GLU A 50 8.54 -23.92 1.50
C GLU A 50 8.12 -22.77 2.43
N ASP A 51 8.23 -21.53 1.93
CA ASP A 51 7.75 -20.35 2.63
C ASP A 51 6.25 -20.19 2.40
N GLU A 52 5.45 -20.50 3.41
CA GLU A 52 4.09 -19.95 3.51
C GLU A 52 4.07 -19.03 4.73
N ASN A 53 4.36 -17.75 4.48
CA ASN A 53 4.18 -16.67 5.43
C ASN A 53 3.00 -15.84 4.93
N ASN A 54 1.89 -15.85 5.66
CA ASN A 54 0.73 -15.04 5.35
C ASN A 54 0.40 -14.13 6.53
N TRP A 55 0.29 -12.84 6.26
CA TRP A 55 -0.11 -11.83 7.23
C TRP A 55 -1.46 -11.24 6.83
N GLU A 56 -2.43 -11.36 7.72
CA GLU A 56 -3.68 -10.63 7.63
C GLU A 56 -3.68 -9.53 8.70
N ILE A 57 -3.51 -8.29 8.24
CA ILE A 57 -3.53 -7.10 9.10
C ILE A 57 -4.80 -6.31 8.83
N ARG A 58 -5.51 -5.93 9.89
CA ARG A 58 -6.67 -5.05 9.85
C ARG A 58 -6.42 -3.82 10.72
N LEU A 59 -6.67 -2.64 10.16
CA LEU A 59 -6.38 -1.35 10.79
C LEU A 59 -7.67 -0.58 11.09
N THR A 60 -7.63 0.29 12.11
CA THR A 60 -8.76 1.14 12.43
C THR A 60 -9.02 2.18 11.34
N ARG A 61 -10.30 2.54 11.17
CA ARG A 61 -10.77 3.56 10.21
C ARG A 61 -10.84 4.97 10.81
N ASN A 62 -10.60 5.08 12.12
CA ASN A 62 -10.99 6.25 12.90
C ASN A 62 -9.92 7.33 12.99
N ILE A 63 -8.66 6.98 12.72
CA ILE A 63 -7.49 7.87 12.85
C ILE A 63 -6.73 7.94 11.52
N PRO A 64 -6.01 9.06 11.26
CA PRO A 64 -5.05 9.14 10.16
C PRO A 64 -3.96 8.07 10.28
N LEU A 65 -3.52 7.52 9.16
CA LEU A 65 -2.51 6.46 9.09
C LEU A 65 -1.40 6.83 8.11
N THR A 66 -0.15 6.61 8.53
CA THR A 66 1.01 6.49 7.64
C THR A 66 1.42 5.02 7.61
N ILE A 67 1.59 4.46 6.42
CA ILE A 67 1.88 3.05 6.18
C ILE A 67 3.21 2.93 5.42
N ASP A 68 4.16 2.21 5.99
CA ASP A 68 5.43 1.84 5.36
C ASP A 68 5.48 0.32 5.21
N VAL A 69 5.64 -0.16 3.98
CA VAL A 69 5.77 -1.58 3.65
C VAL A 69 7.11 -1.81 2.96
N LYS A 70 7.90 -2.72 3.55
CA LYS A 70 9.15 -3.20 2.96
C LYS A 70 9.10 -4.70 2.80
N SER A 71 9.35 -5.18 1.58
CA SER A 71 9.32 -6.61 1.28
C SER A 71 10.37 -6.96 0.23
N ALA A 72 11.17 -8.00 0.46
CA ALA A 72 12.08 -8.46 -0.60
C ALA A 72 11.30 -9.21 -1.69
N VAL A 73 10.50 -10.20 -1.28
CA VAL A 73 9.67 -10.98 -2.19
C VAL A 73 8.33 -11.24 -1.55
N GLY A 74 7.25 -11.00 -2.27
CA GLY A 74 5.92 -11.39 -1.80
C GLY A 74 4.78 -10.82 -2.60
N ASN A 75 3.56 -11.27 -2.28
CA ASN A 75 2.34 -10.70 -2.81
C ASN A 75 1.67 -9.86 -1.72
N LEU A 76 1.15 -8.69 -2.09
CA LEU A 76 0.43 -7.83 -1.18
C LEU A 76 -0.92 -7.45 -1.77
N ASP A 77 -1.94 -7.54 -0.94
CA ASP A 77 -3.26 -7.00 -1.21
C ASP A 77 -3.55 -5.96 -0.13
N LEU A 78 -3.63 -4.69 -0.52
CA LEU A 78 -3.91 -3.55 0.35
C LEU A 78 -5.29 -2.98 0.01
N ASP A 79 -6.30 -3.31 0.80
CA ASP A 79 -7.57 -2.59 0.75
C ASP A 79 -7.56 -1.42 1.74
N LEU A 80 -7.22 -0.25 1.23
CA LEU A 80 -7.18 1.01 1.99
C LEU A 80 -8.44 1.84 1.81
N SER A 81 -9.44 1.35 1.06
CA SER A 81 -10.61 2.10 0.62
C SER A 81 -11.39 2.76 1.76
N GLU A 82 -11.45 2.10 2.91
CA GLU A 82 -12.16 2.56 4.11
C GLU A 82 -11.23 3.12 5.20
N LEU A 83 -9.93 3.25 4.91
CA LEU A 83 -8.92 3.75 5.83
C LEU A 83 -8.62 5.23 5.57
N LYS A 84 -8.16 5.94 6.59
CA LYS A 84 -7.71 7.34 6.47
C LYS A 84 -6.20 7.40 6.27
N VAL A 85 -5.70 6.76 5.21
CA VAL A 85 -4.27 6.75 4.92
C VAL A 85 -3.87 8.11 4.35
N THR A 86 -2.94 8.80 5.01
CA THR A 86 -2.39 10.07 4.54
C THR A 86 -1.10 9.87 3.77
N GLU A 87 -0.38 8.78 4.06
CA GLU A 87 0.89 8.44 3.42
C GLU A 87 1.05 6.92 3.29
N LEU A 88 1.46 6.47 2.10
CA LEU A 88 1.80 5.09 1.78
C LEU A 88 3.18 5.06 1.13
N GLN A 89 4.12 4.36 1.76
CA GLN A 89 5.44 4.08 1.21
C GLN A 89 5.57 2.57 1.00
N MET A 90 5.93 2.15 -0.21
CA MET A 90 6.17 0.75 -0.53
C MET A 90 7.54 0.60 -1.20
N GLU A 91 8.44 -0.16 -0.56
CA GLU A 91 9.76 -0.52 -1.11
C GLU A 91 9.81 -2.03 -1.27
N ILE A 92 9.83 -2.51 -2.52
CA ILE A 92 9.61 -3.92 -2.79
C ILE A 92 10.48 -4.46 -3.91
N ASP A 93 11.30 -5.49 -3.67
CA ASP A 93 12.17 -6.00 -4.76
C ASP A 93 11.36 -6.75 -5.83
N ALA A 94 10.55 -7.76 -5.44
CA ALA A 94 9.81 -8.55 -6.42
C ALA A 94 8.45 -9.14 -5.97
N GLY A 95 7.45 -9.06 -6.86
CA GLY A 95 6.18 -9.77 -6.69
C GLY A 95 4.95 -9.09 -7.30
N ASN A 96 3.78 -9.28 -6.68
CA ASN A 96 2.51 -8.76 -7.17
C ASN A 96 1.78 -7.94 -6.09
N TYR A 97 1.33 -6.74 -6.45
CA TYR A 97 0.78 -5.76 -5.53
C TYR A 97 -0.55 -5.24 -6.03
N ILE A 98 -1.61 -5.45 -5.27
CA ILE A 98 -2.92 -4.87 -5.52
C ILE A 98 -3.18 -3.84 -4.43
N VAL A 99 -3.46 -2.60 -4.80
CA VAL A 99 -3.68 -1.49 -3.87
C VAL A 99 -4.98 -0.77 -4.22
N ASN A 100 -5.97 -0.86 -3.34
CA ASN A 100 -7.18 -0.04 -3.41
C ASN A 100 -6.98 1.19 -2.55
N MET A 101 -6.87 2.37 -3.17
CA MET A 101 -6.58 3.61 -2.47
C MET A 101 -7.77 4.09 -1.61
N PRO A 102 -7.53 4.95 -0.60
CA PRO A 102 -8.59 5.50 0.23
C PRO A 102 -9.68 6.24 -0.56
N SER A 103 -10.94 6.02 -0.18
CA SER A 103 -12.09 6.74 -0.75
C SER A 103 -12.34 8.10 -0.10
N SER A 104 -11.89 8.28 1.15
CA SER A 104 -12.30 9.42 2.00
C SER A 104 -11.24 9.80 3.06
N ALA A 105 -10.00 10.04 2.61
CA ALA A 105 -8.86 10.40 3.47
C ALA A 105 -8.40 11.86 3.34
N GLY A 106 -9.08 12.70 2.56
CA GLY A 106 -8.51 13.96 2.10
C GLY A 106 -7.39 13.71 1.10
N THR A 107 -6.18 14.21 1.36
CA THR A 107 -5.01 13.95 0.50
C THR A 107 -4.23 12.74 1.00
N THR A 108 -4.03 11.77 0.10
CA THR A 108 -3.09 10.65 0.28
C THR A 108 -1.87 10.87 -0.61
N ARG A 109 -0.67 10.78 -0.04
CA ARG A 109 0.59 10.68 -0.79
C ARG A 109 1.01 9.22 -0.84
N ALA A 110 1.26 8.69 -2.02
CA ALA A 110 1.66 7.30 -2.20
C ALA A 110 2.92 7.24 -3.07
N TYR A 111 3.89 6.48 -2.62
CA TYR A 111 5.11 6.18 -3.37
C TYR A 111 5.34 4.67 -3.36
N ILE A 112 5.49 4.10 -4.55
CA ILE A 112 5.73 2.68 -4.76
C ILE A 112 7.01 2.55 -5.58
N ASN A 113 8.03 1.92 -5.01
CA ASN A 113 9.27 1.59 -5.69
C ASN A 113 9.43 0.06 -5.76
N ALA A 114 9.61 -0.47 -6.96
CA ALA A 114 9.87 -1.87 -7.16
C ALA A 114 10.82 -2.20 -8.31
N ASP A 115 11.64 -3.24 -8.14
CA ASP A 115 12.53 -3.69 -9.21
C ASP A 115 11.78 -4.58 -10.22
N ILE A 116 11.08 -5.61 -9.74
CA ILE A 116 10.41 -6.61 -10.59
C ILE A 116 8.97 -6.87 -10.10
N ALA A 117 7.99 -6.13 -10.61
CA ALA A 117 6.64 -6.16 -10.04
C ALA A 117 5.50 -6.09 -11.06
N ASN A 118 4.40 -6.76 -10.72
CA ASN A 118 3.08 -6.41 -11.23
C ASN A 118 2.36 -5.57 -10.18
N ILE A 119 2.06 -4.32 -10.50
CA ILE A 119 1.40 -3.37 -9.61
C ILE A 119 0.03 -3.05 -10.22
N GLU A 120 -1.03 -3.14 -9.43
CA GLU A 120 -2.38 -2.74 -9.79
C GLU A 120 -2.88 -1.76 -8.73
N VAL A 121 -3.09 -0.50 -9.12
CA VAL A 121 -3.60 0.53 -8.21
C VAL A 121 -4.99 0.97 -8.65
N THR A 122 -5.98 0.74 -7.79
CA THR A 122 -7.34 1.24 -8.00
C THR A 122 -7.52 2.55 -7.23
N ILE A 123 -7.80 3.63 -7.96
CA ILE A 123 -8.26 4.89 -7.39
C ILE A 123 -9.80 4.89 -7.38
N PRO A 124 -10.47 4.93 -6.21
CA PRO A 124 -11.92 4.91 -6.14
C PRO A 124 -12.60 6.02 -6.96
N GLU A 125 -13.84 5.79 -7.37
CA GLU A 125 -14.68 6.85 -7.94
C GLU A 125 -14.87 8.00 -6.95
N GLY A 126 -14.91 9.23 -7.46
CA GLY A 126 -15.00 10.44 -6.62
C GLY A 126 -13.70 10.87 -5.94
N VAL A 127 -12.60 10.14 -6.15
CA VAL A 127 -11.24 10.53 -5.75
C VAL A 127 -10.48 10.99 -6.99
N ALA A 128 -9.97 12.22 -6.94
CA ALA A 128 -9.10 12.74 -8.00
C ALA A 128 -7.67 12.24 -7.81
N ALA A 129 -6.91 12.06 -8.88
CA ALA A 129 -5.51 11.64 -8.76
C ALA A 129 -4.56 12.46 -9.63
N LYS A 130 -3.32 12.54 -9.18
CA LYS A 130 -2.15 12.98 -9.94
C LYS A 130 -1.13 11.87 -9.87
N LEU A 131 -0.84 11.26 -11.01
CA LEU A 131 -0.01 10.09 -11.16
C LEU A 131 1.27 10.47 -11.89
N LYS A 132 2.40 10.06 -11.34
CA LYS A 132 3.71 10.03 -12.01
C LYS A 132 4.17 8.59 -12.05
N VAL A 133 4.52 8.09 -13.22
CA VAL A 133 4.92 6.70 -13.39
C VAL A 133 6.20 6.68 -14.22
N ASP A 134 7.28 6.29 -13.58
CA ASP A 134 8.59 6.12 -14.18
C ASP A 134 8.86 4.62 -14.29
N THR A 135 8.78 4.11 -15.53
CA THR A 135 8.99 2.70 -15.83
C THR A 135 10.01 2.53 -16.92
N ASP A 136 10.95 1.61 -16.73
CA ASP A 136 11.99 1.32 -17.73
C ASP A 136 11.50 0.28 -18.75
N LEU A 137 11.46 -0.99 -18.36
CA LEU A 137 11.07 -2.12 -19.22
C LEU A 137 9.68 -2.67 -18.85
N SER A 138 8.85 -1.84 -18.23
CA SER A 138 7.51 -2.22 -17.79
C SER A 138 6.43 -1.78 -18.78
N ALA A 139 5.37 -2.57 -18.88
CA ALA A 139 4.13 -2.13 -19.52
C ALA A 139 3.38 -1.22 -18.56
N PHE A 140 2.84 -0.11 -19.07
CA PHE A 140 2.03 0.82 -18.29
C PHE A 140 0.66 1.00 -18.94
N GLU A 141 -0.41 0.81 -18.17
CA GLU A 141 -1.79 1.07 -18.58
C GLU A 141 -2.48 2.00 -17.56
N VAL A 142 -3.26 2.95 -18.06
CA VAL A 142 -4.04 3.86 -17.23
C VAL A 142 -5.35 4.21 -17.92
N ASP A 143 -6.41 4.38 -17.13
CA ASP A 143 -7.68 4.90 -17.62
C ASP A 143 -7.55 6.40 -17.94
N GLU A 144 -7.11 6.71 -19.16
CA GLU A 144 -6.95 8.09 -19.64
C GLU A 144 -8.28 8.87 -19.71
N SER A 145 -9.44 8.20 -19.62
CA SER A 145 -10.72 8.90 -19.53
C SER A 145 -10.90 9.59 -18.17
N ARG A 146 -10.32 9.00 -17.11
CA ARG A 146 -10.30 9.57 -15.74
C ARG A 146 -9.02 10.33 -15.43
N PHE A 147 -7.90 9.90 -16.00
CA PHE A 147 -6.56 10.46 -15.75
C PHE A 147 -5.88 10.85 -17.07
N PRO A 148 -6.38 11.86 -17.79
CA PRO A 148 -5.75 12.28 -19.04
C PRO A 148 -4.31 12.74 -18.81
N LYS A 149 -3.44 12.46 -19.79
CA LYS A 149 -2.04 12.87 -19.75
C LYS A 149 -1.89 14.40 -19.84
N LYS A 150 -1.06 14.98 -18.97
CA LYS A 150 -0.71 16.41 -18.93
C LYS A 150 0.76 16.59 -18.55
N GLY A 151 1.61 16.77 -19.57
CA GLY A 151 3.06 16.82 -19.38
C GLY A 151 3.58 15.45 -18.92
N ASP A 152 4.31 15.44 -17.81
CA ASP A 152 4.91 14.23 -17.22
C ASP A 152 3.95 13.49 -16.26
N TYR A 153 2.69 13.92 -16.17
CA TYR A 153 1.70 13.36 -15.25
C TYR A 153 0.45 12.86 -15.97
N TYR A 154 -0.25 11.93 -15.35
CA TYR A 154 -1.66 11.61 -15.64
C TYR A 154 -2.50 12.18 -14.51
N ILE A 155 -3.48 13.04 -14.82
CA ILE A 155 -4.12 13.85 -13.77
C ILE A 155 -5.62 14.03 -14.02
N SER A 156 -6.42 13.83 -12.97
CA SER A 156 -7.85 14.09 -13.02
C SER A 156 -8.14 15.58 -13.29
N PRO A 157 -9.12 15.91 -14.15
CA PRO A 157 -9.43 17.31 -14.47
C PRO A 157 -9.79 18.19 -13.26
N ASP A 158 -10.38 17.61 -12.23
CA ASP A 158 -10.87 18.25 -11.00
C ASP A 158 -9.88 18.18 -9.83
N PHE A 159 -8.65 17.71 -10.04
CA PHE A 159 -7.65 17.45 -9.00
C PHE A 159 -7.47 18.60 -8.02
N GLU A 160 -7.38 19.85 -8.50
CA GLU A 160 -7.16 21.03 -7.64
C GLU A 160 -8.34 21.38 -6.74
N SER A 161 -9.56 20.96 -7.09
CA SER A 161 -10.80 21.26 -6.36
C SER A 161 -11.36 20.09 -5.56
N ALA A 162 -10.93 18.86 -5.83
CA ALA A 162 -11.47 17.65 -5.21
C ALA A 162 -11.26 17.63 -3.68
N GLU A 163 -12.19 17.07 -2.92
CA GLU A 163 -12.02 16.89 -1.48
C GLU A 163 -11.01 15.78 -1.16
N ASN A 164 -11.14 14.66 -1.89
CA ASN A 164 -10.28 13.49 -1.75
C ASN A 164 -9.35 13.37 -2.96
N ARG A 165 -8.06 13.21 -2.69
CA ARG A 165 -6.99 13.24 -3.70
C ARG A 165 -5.94 12.18 -3.43
N VAL A 166 -5.40 11.60 -4.49
CA VAL A 166 -4.22 10.75 -4.43
C VAL A 166 -3.11 11.38 -5.27
N GLU A 167 -1.97 11.67 -4.63
CA GLU A 167 -0.70 11.93 -5.30
C GLU A 167 0.07 10.61 -5.31
N LEU A 168 0.22 9.99 -6.48
CA LEU A 168 0.86 8.68 -6.62
C LEU A 168 2.09 8.79 -7.52
N GLU A 169 3.21 8.29 -7.01
CA GLU A 169 4.43 8.09 -7.78
C GLU A 169 4.81 6.60 -7.76
N ILE A 170 5.06 6.05 -8.94
CA ILE A 170 5.46 4.65 -9.12
C ILE A 170 6.77 4.62 -9.91
N ASP A 171 7.78 4.02 -9.31
CA ASP A 171 9.04 3.67 -9.96
C ASP A 171 9.08 2.14 -10.10
N CYS A 172 9.10 1.63 -11.34
CA CYS A 172 9.13 0.20 -11.59
C CYS A 172 10.04 -0.19 -12.77
N ASP A 173 11.16 -0.84 -12.47
CA ASP A 173 12.16 -1.19 -13.48
C ASP A 173 11.61 -2.21 -14.50
N ILE A 174 11.03 -3.32 -14.03
CA ILE A 174 10.54 -4.42 -14.88
C ILE A 174 9.18 -4.94 -14.40
N GLY A 175 8.19 -4.94 -15.29
CA GLY A 175 6.94 -5.66 -15.08
C GLY A 175 5.73 -4.98 -15.70
N ARG A 176 4.67 -4.79 -14.92
CA ARG A 176 3.44 -4.13 -15.37
C ARG A 176 2.88 -3.24 -14.28
N VAL A 177 2.45 -2.06 -14.68
CA VAL A 177 1.74 -1.07 -13.85
C VAL A 177 0.40 -0.75 -14.52
#